data_AF-W4Q696-F1
#
_entry.id   AF-W4Q696-F1
#
_cell.length_a   1.000
_cell.length_b   1.000
_cell.length_c   1.000
_cell.angle_alpha   90.00
_cell.angle_beta   90.00
_cell.angle_gamma   90.00
#
_symmetry.space_group_name_H-M   'P 1'
#
loop_
_entity.id
_entity.type
_entity.pdbx_description
1 polymer ?
#
loop_
_entity_poly.entity_id
_entity_poly.type
_entity_poly.pdbx_seq_one_letter_code
_entity_poly.pdbx_strand_id
1 'polypeptide(L)'
;MQEVSMMDLATVSAVVAALVTVVGNAFKIEKQYRALLAIGFAGILWFIPREWGEQVLTALIIGLTASGVYSQVKPRDNANELMRLQLQEDMRMEQEMQEEQEKQQKQKERERRRKKNENHEDTPY
;
A
#
# COMPACT_ATOMS: atom_id res chain seq x y z
N MET A 1 -32.68 12.11 36.93
CA MET A 1 -31.83 11.00 36.43
C MET A 1 -32.20 10.81 34.98
N GLN A 2 -31.33 11.23 34.05
CA GLN A 2 -31.59 11.18 32.61
C GLN A 2 -31.37 9.75 32.13
N GLU A 3 -32.41 9.12 31.57
CA GLU A 3 -32.25 7.91 30.77
C GLU A 3 -31.31 8.25 29.61
N VAL A 4 -30.05 7.82 29.72
CA VAL A 4 -29.18 7.67 28.57
C VAL A 4 -29.77 6.48 27.81
N SER A 5 -30.67 6.76 26.86
CA SER A 5 -31.24 5.74 26.00
C SER A 5 -30.09 4.92 25.43
N MET A 6 -30.10 3.59 25.60
CA MET A 6 -29.02 2.71 25.11
C MET A 6 -28.71 2.94 23.63
N MET A 7 -29.70 3.41 22.86
CA MET A 7 -29.55 3.78 21.46
C MET A 7 -28.57 4.95 21.26
N ASP A 8 -28.56 5.92 22.18
CA ASP A 8 -27.69 7.10 22.12
C ASP A 8 -26.24 6.72 22.43
N LEU A 9 -26.04 5.86 23.43
CA LEU A 9 -24.71 5.35 23.78
C LEU A 9 -24.13 4.45 22.68
N ALA A 10 -24.94 3.57 22.09
CA ALA A 10 -24.51 2.70 21.01
C ALA A 10 -24.13 3.50 19.76
N THR A 11 -24.93 4.51 19.41
CA THR A 11 -24.67 5.38 18.25
C THR A 11 -23.41 6.20 18.44
N VAL A 12 -23.24 6.83 19.62
CA VAL A 12 -22.01 7.57 19.94
C VAL A 12 -20.79 6.65 19.93
N SER A 13 -20.90 5.45 20.49
CA SER A 13 -19.80 4.46 20.49
C SER A 13 -19.40 4.05 19.08
N ALA A 14 -20.37 3.82 18.20
CA ALA A 14 -20.14 3.48 16.80
C ALA A 14 -19.46 4.64 16.03
N VAL A 15 -19.91 5.88 16.25
CA VAL A 15 -19.32 7.07 15.63
C VAL A 15 -17.88 7.28 16.09
N VAL A 16 -17.59 7.13 17.38
CA VAL A 16 -16.22 7.22 17.92
C VAL A 16 -15.32 6.15 17.30
N ALA A 17 -15.79 4.90 17.22
CA ALA A 17 -15.02 3.82 16.62
C ALA A 17 -14.70 4.07 15.13
N ALA A 18 -15.68 4.60 14.38
CA ALA A 18 -15.50 4.98 12.98
C ALA A 18 -14.50 6.13 12.82
N LEU A 19 -14.58 7.19 13.64
CA LEU A 19 -13.64 8.31 13.64
C LEU A 19 -12.21 7.86 13.91
N VAL A 20 -12.00 7.07 14.95
CA VAL A 20 -10.67 6.55 15.32
C VAL A 20 -10.07 5.73 14.18
N THR A 21 -10.90 4.96 13.48
CA THR A 21 -10.46 4.14 12.35
C THR A 21 -10.08 5.00 11.15
N VAL A 22 -10.94 5.95 10.77
CA VAL A 22 -10.70 6.83 9.62
C VAL A 22 -9.48 7.72 9.86
N VAL A 23 -9.42 8.42 10.99
CA VAL A 23 -8.30 9.30 11.35
C VAL A 23 -7.02 8.49 11.56
N GLY A 24 -7.09 7.38 12.29
CA GLY A 24 -5.94 6.52 12.53
C GLY A 24 -5.35 5.92 11.25
N ASN A 25 -6.20 5.63 10.25
CA ASN A 25 -5.74 5.17 8.94
C ASN A 25 -5.19 6.32 8.08
N ALA A 26 -5.86 7.48 8.06
CA ALA A 26 -5.45 8.64 7.28
C ALA A 26 -4.08 9.19 7.70
N PHE A 27 -3.82 9.25 9.00
CA PHE A 27 -2.55 9.77 9.56
C PHE A 27 -1.50 8.67 9.80
N LYS A 28 -1.76 7.42 9.38
CA LYS A 28 -0.88 6.24 9.61
C LYS A 28 -0.42 6.11 11.07
N ILE A 29 -1.32 6.37 12.01
CA ILE A 29 -0.99 6.39 13.44
C ILE A 29 -0.80 4.96 13.95
N GLU A 30 0.29 4.76 14.68
CA GLU A 30 0.61 3.48 15.33
C GLU A 30 -0.52 3.04 16.27
N LYS A 31 -0.75 1.73 16.35
CA LYS A 31 -1.88 1.14 17.09
C LYS A 31 -1.94 1.59 18.55
N GLN A 32 -0.80 1.91 19.15
CA GLN A 32 -0.67 2.33 20.54
C GLN A 32 -1.40 3.65 20.85
N TYR A 33 -1.42 4.59 19.89
CA TYR A 33 -2.06 5.90 20.09
C TYR A 33 -3.55 5.92 19.74
N ARG A 34 -4.09 4.85 19.15
CA ARG A 34 -5.51 4.79 18.78
C ARG A 34 -6.44 4.82 19.98
N ALA A 35 -6.03 4.20 21.09
CA ALA A 35 -6.78 4.26 22.35
C ALA A 35 -6.83 5.68 22.92
N LEU A 36 -5.72 6.41 22.85
CA LEU A 36 -5.67 7.82 23.28
C LEU A 36 -6.58 8.71 22.42
N LEU A 37 -6.61 8.47 21.10
CA LEU A 37 -7.55 9.17 20.22
C LEU A 37 -9.00 8.85 20.54
N ALA A 38 -9.33 7.59 20.84
CA ALA A 38 -10.69 7.20 21.21
C ALA A 38 -11.16 7.94 22.47
N ILE A 39 -10.30 8.02 23.49
CA ILE A 39 -10.56 8.76 24.73
C ILE A 39 -10.71 10.25 24.43
N GLY A 40 -9.85 10.82 23.59
CA GLY A 40 -9.93 12.22 23.17
C GLY A 40 -11.24 12.56 22.47
N PHE A 41 -11.64 11.77 21.46
CA PHE A 41 -12.90 11.98 20.73
C PHE A 41 -14.11 11.77 21.62
N ALA A 42 -14.13 10.74 22.47
CA ALA A 42 -15.21 10.51 23.42
C ALA A 42 -15.34 11.70 24.40
N GLY A 43 -14.22 12.25 24.88
CA GLY A 43 -14.21 13.45 25.71
C GLY A 43 -14.78 14.67 24.99
N ILE A 44 -14.38 14.92 23.75
CA ILE A 44 -14.88 16.03 22.94
C ILE A 44 -16.39 15.90 22.73
N LEU A 45 -16.87 14.72 22.34
CA LEU A 45 -18.29 14.45 22.12
C LEU A 45 -19.12 14.58 23.39
N TRP A 46 -18.57 14.22 24.55
CA TRP A 46 -19.24 14.38 25.85
C TRP A 46 -19.47 15.85 26.22
N PHE A 47 -18.56 16.75 25.84
CA PHE A 47 -18.69 18.18 26.12
C PHE A 47 -19.69 18.91 25.22
N ILE A 48 -20.25 18.24 24.20
CA ILE A 48 -21.24 18.85 23.31
C ILE A 48 -22.60 18.89 24.00
N PRO A 49 -23.23 20.08 24.13
CA PRO A 49 -24.56 20.19 24.72
C PRO A 49 -25.58 19.38 23.89
N ARG A 50 -26.47 18.65 24.57
CA ARG A 50 -27.45 17.74 23.95
C ARG A 50 -28.29 18.39 22.85
N GLU A 51 -28.57 19.68 22.98
CA GLU A 51 -29.32 20.48 22.01
C GLU A 51 -28.66 20.50 20.62
N TRP A 52 -27.33 20.40 20.57
CA TRP A 52 -26.54 20.38 19.33
C TRP A 52 -26.00 18.99 19.00
N GLY A 53 -26.13 18.04 19.93
CA GLY A 53 -25.60 16.68 19.81
C GLY A 53 -26.10 15.96 18.56
N GLU A 54 -27.41 15.98 18.30
CA GLU A 54 -28.00 15.29 17.14
C GLU A 54 -27.50 15.87 15.81
N GLN A 55 -27.39 17.19 15.70
CA GLN A 55 -26.90 17.86 14.48
C GLN A 55 -25.42 17.54 14.25
N VAL A 56 -24.60 17.55 15.31
CA VAL A 56 -23.19 17.19 15.22
C VAL A 56 -23.02 15.71 14.88
N LEU A 57 -23.79 14.81 15.49
CA LEU A 57 -23.75 13.38 15.18
C LEU A 57 -24.12 13.13 13.73
N THR A 58 -25.17 13.80 13.24
CA THR A 58 -25.61 13.69 11.85
C THR A 58 -24.53 14.21 10.89
N ALA A 59 -23.94 15.37 11.18
CA ALA A 59 -22.84 15.92 10.39
C ALA A 59 -21.61 14.99 10.38
N LEU A 60 -21.28 14.39 11.53
CA LEU A 60 -20.21 13.41 11.65
C LEU A 60 -20.49 12.15 10.81
N ILE A 61 -21.70 11.62 10.86
CA ILE A 61 -22.09 10.45 10.05
C ILE A 61 -21.97 10.78 8.56
N ILE A 62 -22.47 11.94 8.12
CA ILE A 62 -22.37 12.37 6.71
C ILE A 62 -20.90 12.52 6.31
N GLY A 63 -20.09 13.20 7.12
CA GLY A 63 -18.66 13.41 6.85
C GLY A 63 -17.85 12.11 6.82
N LEU A 64 -18.11 11.19 7.76
CA LEU A 64 -17.50 9.87 7.81
C LEU A 64 -17.90 9.02 6.60
N THR A 65 -19.18 9.03 6.24
CA THR A 65 -19.70 8.28 5.10
C THR A 65 -19.10 8.82 3.79
N ALA A 66 -19.04 10.14 3.62
CA ALA A 66 -18.37 10.77 2.48
C ALA A 66 -16.89 10.41 2.42
N SER A 67 -16.17 10.47 3.56
CA SER A 67 -14.76 10.08 3.65
C SER A 67 -14.55 8.60 3.27
N GLY A 68 -15.44 7.72 3.73
CA GLY A 68 -15.41 6.30 3.40
C GLY A 68 -15.60 6.03 1.91
N VAL A 69 -16.56 6.70 1.27
CA VAL A 69 -16.79 6.59 -0.18
C VAL A 69 -15.59 7.11 -0.95
N TYR A 70 -15.09 8.32 -0.65
CA TYR A 70 -13.91 8.89 -1.32
C TYR A 70 -12.66 8.01 -1.19
N SER A 71 -12.47 7.35 -0.05
CA SER A 71 -11.37 6.41 0.16
C SER A 71 -11.51 5.14 -0.70
N GLN A 72 -12.72 4.74 -1.09
CA GLN A 72 -12.96 3.58 -1.95
C GLN A 72 -12.82 3.93 -3.43
N VAL A 73 -13.15 5.16 -3.85
CA VAL A 73 -13.10 5.57 -5.26
C VAL A 73 -11.72 6.01 -5.75
N LYS A 74 -10.72 6.20 -4.87
CA LYS A 74 -9.32 6.41 -5.32
C LYS A 74 -8.70 5.04 -5.60
N PRO A 75 -8.63 4.60 -6.87
CA PRO A 75 -8.24 3.24 -7.16
C PRO A 75 -6.80 3.04 -6.74
N ARG A 76 -6.56 1.92 -6.06
CA ARG A 76 -5.24 1.41 -5.70
C ARG A 76 -4.51 0.83 -6.93
N ASP A 77 -5.00 1.15 -8.13
CA ASP A 77 -4.60 0.58 -9.41
C ASP A 77 -3.18 0.97 -9.79
N ASN A 78 -2.72 2.17 -9.42
CA ASN A 78 -1.34 2.60 -9.70
C ASN A 78 -0.30 1.67 -9.05
N ALA A 79 -0.58 1.07 -7.89
CA ALA A 79 0.39 0.17 -7.25
C ALA A 79 0.51 -1.16 -8.00
N ASN A 80 -0.60 -1.64 -8.57
CA ASN A 80 -0.64 -2.92 -9.28
C ASN A 80 -0.10 -2.77 -10.72
N GLU A 81 -0.34 -1.62 -11.34
CA GLU A 81 0.19 -1.29 -12.66
C GLU A 81 1.70 -1.03 -12.61
N LEU A 82 2.21 -0.32 -11.59
CA LEU A 82 3.64 -0.12 -11.39
C LEU A 82 4.39 -1.43 -11.15
N MET A 83 3.81 -2.35 -10.36
CA MET A 83 4.38 -3.67 -10.11
C MET A 83 4.43 -4.51 -11.39
N ARG A 84 3.41 -4.44 -12.25
CA ARG A 84 3.42 -5.14 -13.55
C ARG A 84 4.47 -4.58 -14.50
N LEU A 85 4.69 -3.27 -14.51
CA LEU A 85 5.73 -2.63 -15.30
C LEU A 85 7.13 -3.06 -14.85
N GLN A 86 7.39 -3.05 -13.54
CA GLN A 86 8.67 -3.53 -12.98
C GLN A 86 8.93 -4.99 -13.36
N LEU A 87 7.93 -5.86 -13.27
CA LEU A 87 8.08 -7.27 -13.63
C LEU A 87 8.38 -7.48 -15.12
N GLN A 88 7.84 -6.63 -16.00
CA GLN A 88 8.15 -6.67 -17.44
C GLN A 88 9.56 -6.19 -17.75
N GLU A 89 10.06 -5.17 -17.05
CA GLU A 89 11.44 -4.68 -17.23
C GLU A 89 12.46 -5.70 -16.75
N ASP A 90 12.23 -6.35 -15.59
CA ASP A 90 13.12 -7.39 -15.06
C ASP A 90 13.24 -8.57 -16.03
N MET A 91 12.12 -9.04 -16.60
CA MET A 91 12.14 -10.12 -17.59
C MET A 91 12.90 -9.74 -18.87
N ARG A 92 12.82 -8.49 -19.31
CA ARG A 92 13.58 -8.01 -20.48
C ARG A 92 15.08 -7.98 -20.20
N MET A 93 15.49 -7.46 -19.03
CA MET A 93 16.89 -7.46 -18.64
C MET A 93 17.47 -8.87 -18.50
N GLU A 94 16.70 -9.82 -17.95
CA GLU A 94 17.15 -11.22 -17.88
C GLU A 94 17.36 -11.84 -19.28
N GLN A 95 16.48 -11.57 -20.23
CA GLN A 95 16.63 -12.05 -21.61
C GLN A 95 17.87 -11.44 -22.29
N GLU A 96 18.08 -10.14 -22.16
CA GLU A 96 19.26 -9.46 -22.72
C GLU A 96 20.56 -10.00 -22.12
N MET A 97 20.60 -10.24 -20.81
CA MET A 97 21.75 -10.86 -20.14
C MET A 97 22.01 -12.29 -20.64
N GLN A 98 20.96 -13.09 -20.86
CA GLN A 98 21.12 -14.44 -21.42
C GLN A 98 21.69 -14.39 -22.84
N GLU A 99 21.17 -13.52 -23.69
CA GLU A 99 21.68 -13.35 -25.05
C GLU A 99 23.13 -12.87 -25.08
N GLU A 100 23.52 -11.94 -24.22
CA GLU A 100 24.91 -11.48 -24.11
C GLU A 100 25.84 -12.58 -23.64
N GLN A 101 25.43 -13.37 -22.64
CA GLN A 101 26.22 -14.51 -22.18
C GLN A 101 26.39 -15.55 -23.27
N GLU A 102 25.34 -15.85 -24.04
CA GLU A 102 25.39 -16.82 -25.12
C GLU A 102 26.28 -16.33 -26.28
N LYS A 103 26.22 -15.04 -26.62
CA LYS A 103 27.11 -14.39 -27.59
C LYS A 103 28.57 -14.46 -27.13
N GLN A 104 28.85 -14.13 -25.88
CA GLN A 104 30.21 -14.21 -25.32
C GLN A 104 30.74 -15.65 -25.30
N GLN A 105 29.91 -16.64 -24.96
CA GLN A 105 30.30 -18.05 -25.00
C GLN A 105 30.63 -18.51 -26.43
N LYS A 106 29.78 -18.19 -27.42
CA LYS A 106 30.03 -18.51 -28.83
C LYS A 106 31.31 -17.84 -29.34
N GLN A 107 31.59 -16.61 -28.91
CA GLN A 107 32.80 -15.88 -29.31
C GLN A 107 34.07 -16.51 -28.71
N LYS A 108 34.06 -16.86 -27.42
CA LYS A 108 35.15 -17.58 -26.76
C LYS A 108 35.38 -18.97 -27.37
N GLU A 109 34.32 -19.68 -27.76
CA GLU A 109 34.44 -20.98 -28.42
C GLU A 109 35.09 -20.85 -29.81
N ARG A 110 34.68 -19.83 -30.59
CA ARG A 110 35.30 -19.53 -31.89
C ARG A 110 36.78 -19.19 -31.78
N GLU A 111 37.18 -18.41 -30.77
CA GLU A 111 38.59 -18.11 -30.51
C GLU A 111 39.39 -19.35 -30.10
N ARG A 112 38.83 -20.22 -29.24
CA ARG A 112 39.47 -21.49 -28.87
C ARG A 112 39.65 -22.41 -30.09
N ARG A 113 38.66 -22.48 -30.98
CA ARG A 113 38.76 -23.27 -32.22
C ARG A 113 39.83 -22.70 -33.17
N ARG A 114 39.93 -21.37 -33.31
CA ARG A 114 41.01 -20.73 -34.09
C ARG A 114 42.40 -21.07 -33.54
N LYS A 115 42.63 -20.86 -32.24
CA LYS A 115 43.92 -21.19 -31.60
C LYS A 115 44.29 -22.67 -31.71
N LYS A 116 43.31 -23.57 -31.69
CA LYS A 116 43.55 -25.01 -31.84
C LYS A 116 43.99 -25.38 -33.27
N ASN A 117 43.46 -24.71 -34.29
CA ASN A 117 43.87 -24.93 -35.67
C ASN A 117 45.26 -24.34 -35.96
N GLU A 118 45.60 -23.16 -35.41
CA GLU A 118 46.93 -22.57 -35.57
C GLU A 118 48.04 -23.46 -34.97
N ASN A 119 47.79 -24.07 -33.80
CA ASN A 119 48.76 -24.98 -33.17
C ASN A 119 48.95 -26.33 -33.90
N HIS A 120 48.11 -26.67 -34.88
CA HIS A 120 48.22 -27.93 -35.63
C HIS A 120 49.03 -27.78 -36.93
N GLU A 121 49.36 -26.56 -37.34
CA GLU A 121 50.20 -26.29 -38.52
C GLU A 121 51.70 -26.20 -38.19
N ASP A 122 52.06 -26.12 -36.90
CA ASP A 122 53.44 -25.92 -36.42
C ASP A 122 54.16 -27.18 -35.91
N THR A 123 53.64 -28.39 -36.17
CA THR A 123 54.37 -29.63 -35.92
C THR A 123 55.12 -30.08 -37.18
N PRO A 124 56.44 -29.81 -37.32
CA PRO A 124 57.26 -30.50 -38.30
C PRO A 124 57.42 -31.97 -37.87
N TYR A 125 57.35 -32.86 -38.86
CA TYR A 125 57.66 -34.28 -38.75
C TYR A 125 58.92 -34.59 -37.93
#